data_AF-A0A1A8UVT3-F1
#
_entry.id   AF-A0A1A8UVT3-F1
#
_cell.length_a   1.000
_cell.length_b   1.000
_cell.length_c   1.000
_cell.angle_alpha   90.00
_cell.angle_beta   90.00
_cell.angle_gamma   90.00
#
_symmetry.space_group_name_H-M   'P 1'
#
loop_
_entity.id
_entity.type
_entity.pdbx_description
1 polymer ?
#
loop_
_entity_poly.entity_id
_entity_poly.type
_entity_poly.pdbx_seq_one_letter_code
_entity_poly.pdbx_strand_id
1 'polypeptide(L)'
;YIWGFTKPGTDNNVAVAHNYGLGPKVQAQFGSLGRIQLQENSSALVIEELQKDAAGMYTCQALFDTDEGARITFYFTRLEVEDN
;
A
#
# COMPACT_ATOMS: atom_id res chain seq x y z
N TYR A 1 -1.30 2.12 -9.89
CA TYR A 1 -1.95 1.95 -8.58
C TYR A 1 -1.18 2.66 -7.50
N ILE A 2 -1.83 2.96 -6.38
CA ILE A 2 -1.24 3.58 -5.18
C ILE A 2 -1.60 2.72 -3.98
N TRP A 3 -0.62 2.39 -3.15
CA TRP A 3 -0.85 1.85 -1.82
C TRP A 3 -0.77 2.96 -0.78
N GLY A 4 -1.84 3.12 0.00
CA GLY A 4 -1.90 3.97 1.16
C GLY A 4 -1.93 3.15 2.46
N PHE A 5 -1.43 3.74 3.55
CA PHE A 5 -1.49 3.19 4.89
C PHE A 5 -2.14 4.20 5.84
N THR A 6 -3.03 3.72 6.70
CA THR A 6 -3.63 4.47 7.79
C THR A 6 -3.29 3.78 9.11
N LYS A 7 -2.56 4.50 9.96
CA LYS A 7 -2.18 4.03 11.30
C LYS A 7 -3.44 3.95 12.18
N PRO A 8 -3.61 2.89 13.00
CA PRO A 8 -4.70 2.79 13.95
C PRO A 8 -4.82 4.02 14.85
N GLY A 9 -6.06 4.46 15.10
CA GLY A 9 -6.33 5.64 15.90
C GLY A 9 -6.09 6.98 15.19
N THR A 10 -5.81 6.97 13.88
CA THR A 10 -5.67 8.16 13.05
C THR A 10 -6.53 8.04 11.79
N ASP A 11 -6.88 9.19 11.19
CA ASP A 11 -7.59 9.24 9.90
C ASP A 11 -6.65 9.56 8.73
N ASN A 12 -5.34 9.61 8.99
CA ASN A 12 -4.36 10.02 8.00
C ASN A 12 -3.99 8.85 7.08
N ASN A 13 -4.48 8.87 5.83
CA ASN A 13 -4.06 7.91 4.80
C ASN A 13 -2.87 8.47 4.04
N VAL A 14 -1.71 7.84 4.21
CA VAL A 14 -0.45 8.28 3.62
C VAL A 14 0.00 7.31 2.55
N ALA A 15 0.41 7.82 1.38
CA ALA A 15 0.92 6.99 0.29
C ALA A 15 2.22 6.33 0.72
N VAL A 16 2.29 5.00 0.64
CA VAL A 16 3.44 4.17 1.00
C VAL A 16 4.22 3.74 -0.23
N ALA A 17 3.52 3.35 -1.29
CA ALA A 17 4.14 2.91 -2.52
C ALA A 17 3.21 3.15 -3.71
N HIS A 18 3.76 3.27 -4.91
CA HIS A 18 2.97 3.40 -6.13
C HIS A 18 3.70 2.84 -7.35
N ASN A 19 2.92 2.51 -8.37
CA ASN A 19 3.41 2.27 -9.72
C ASN A 19 2.39 2.84 -10.71
N TYR A 20 2.79 3.89 -11.44
CA TYR A 20 1.97 4.54 -12.47
C TYR A 20 2.41 4.16 -13.89
N GLY A 21 3.07 3.01 -14.07
CA GLY A 21 3.63 2.58 -15.36
C GLY A 21 5.07 3.06 -15.60
N LEU A 22 5.68 3.78 -14.65
CA LEU A 22 7.08 4.22 -14.68
C LEU A 22 7.99 3.38 -13.76
N GLY A 23 7.50 2.21 -13.33
CA GLY A 23 8.16 1.34 -12.37
C GLY A 23 7.71 1.58 -10.92
N PRO A 24 8.00 0.60 -10.04
CA PRO A 24 7.62 0.66 -8.64
C PRO A 24 8.42 1.72 -7.88
N LYS A 25 7.73 2.49 -7.04
CA LYS A 25 8.34 3.44 -6.10
C LYS A 25 7.80 3.20 -4.70
N VAL A 26 8.71 3.08 -3.74
CA VAL A 26 8.41 2.95 -2.31
C VAL A 26 8.89 4.21 -1.60
N GLN A 27 8.09 4.71 -0.67
CA GLN A 27 8.38 5.90 0.11
C GLN A 27 9.29 5.54 1.29
N ALA A 28 10.41 6.24 1.43
CA ALA A 28 11.47 5.89 2.37
C ALA A 28 11.04 5.99 3.86
N GLN A 29 10.06 6.83 4.18
CA GLN A 29 9.61 7.07 5.56
C GLN A 29 8.88 5.88 6.22
N PHE A 30 8.59 4.80 5.49
CA PHE A 30 7.84 3.65 6.00
C PHE A 30 8.71 2.45 6.37
N GLY A 31 10.01 2.66 6.57
CA GLY A 31 10.92 1.61 7.05
C GLY A 31 10.52 1.03 8.43
N SER A 32 9.76 1.78 9.23
CA SER A 32 9.23 1.29 10.51
C SER A 32 8.15 0.21 10.37
N LEU A 33 7.56 0.04 9.18
CA LEU A 33 6.59 -1.04 8.92
C LEU A 33 7.28 -2.36 8.55
N GLY A 34 8.56 -2.31 8.20
CA GLY A 34 9.33 -3.44 7.67
C GLY A 34 9.97 -3.10 6.32
N ARG A 35 10.43 -4.14 5.61
CA ARG A 35 11.00 -4.00 4.27
C ARG A 35 9.90 -4.07 3.22
N ILE A 36 9.50 -2.90 2.73
CA ILE A 36 8.42 -2.74 1.77
C ILE A 36 8.93 -2.87 0.33
N GLN A 37 8.23 -3.66 -0.47
CA GLN A 37 8.51 -3.86 -1.90
C GLN A 37 7.19 -3.88 -2.68
N LEU A 38 7.24 -3.48 -3.94
CA LEU A 38 6.15 -3.71 -4.91
C LEU A 38 6.59 -4.79 -5.87
N GLN A 39 5.73 -5.77 -6.09
CA GLN A 39 6.01 -6.83 -7.06
C GLN A 39 5.87 -6.29 -8.49
N GLU A 40 6.89 -6.48 -9.34
CA GLU A 40 6.98 -5.84 -10.66
C GLU A 40 5.81 -6.19 -11.60
N ASN A 41 5.33 -7.44 -11.56
CA ASN A 41 4.28 -7.95 -12.45
C ASN A 41 2.88 -7.95 -11.83
N SER A 42 2.69 -7.27 -10.69
CA SER A 42 1.39 -7.23 -10.02
C SER A 42 1.16 -5.90 -9.29
N SER A 43 -0.01 -5.77 -8.67
CA SER A 43 -0.33 -4.68 -7.74
C SER A 43 -0.06 -5.04 -6.28
N ALA A 44 0.66 -6.15 -6.01
CA ALA A 44 0.92 -6.60 -4.65
C ALA A 44 1.92 -5.69 -3.93
N LEU A 45 1.54 -5.28 -2.71
CA LEU A 45 2.44 -4.74 -1.71
C LEU A 45 2.98 -5.90 -0.88
N VAL A 46 4.31 -6.03 -0.85
CA VAL A 46 5.00 -7.04 -0.04
C VAL A 46 5.69 -6.32 1.11
N ILE A 47 5.49 -6.83 2.32
CA ILE A 47 6.16 -6.33 3.52
C ILE A 47 6.89 -7.50 4.16
N GLU A 48 8.20 -7.54 3.98
CA GLU A 48 9.09 -8.49 4.64
C GLU A 48 9.57 -7.93 5.97
N GLU A 49 10.08 -8.79 6.87
CA GLU A 49 10.58 -8.36 8.18
C GLU A 49 9.54 -7.50 8.93
N LEU A 50 8.27 -7.96 8.90
CA LEU A 50 7.10 -7.24 9.38
C LEU A 50 7.29 -6.77 10.84
N GLN A 51 7.04 -5.49 11.07
CA GLN A 51 7.15 -4.86 12.40
C GLN A 51 5.75 -4.64 13.00
N LYS A 52 5.66 -4.48 14.33
CA LYS A 52 4.38 -4.19 15.02
C LYS A 52 3.69 -2.92 14.50
N ASP A 53 4.48 -1.91 14.13
CA ASP A 53 3.99 -0.64 13.58
C ASP A 53 3.30 -0.80 12.22
N ALA A 54 3.44 -1.96 11.56
CA ALA A 54 2.75 -2.28 10.32
C ALA A 54 1.25 -2.56 10.50
N ALA A 55 0.78 -2.79 11.74
CA ALA A 55 -0.63 -2.96 12.03
C ALA A 55 -1.40 -1.70 11.61
N GLY A 56 -2.47 -1.87 10.84
CA GLY A 56 -3.25 -0.75 10.30
C GLY A 56 -4.09 -1.10 9.08
N MET A 57 -4.66 -0.06 8.46
CA MET A 57 -5.45 -0.21 7.25
C MET A 57 -4.58 0.11 6.03
N TYR A 58 -4.55 -0.82 5.08
CA TYR A 58 -3.93 -0.64 3.78
C TYR A 58 -5.01 -0.44 2.72
N THR A 59 -4.79 0.52 1.83
CA THR A 59 -5.71 0.81 0.72
C THR A 59 -4.96 0.77 -0.59
N CYS A 60 -5.40 -0.09 -1.51
CA CYS A 60 -4.95 -0.05 -2.88
C CYS A 60 -5.93 0.76 -3.73
N GLN A 61 -5.45 1.85 -4.31
CA GLN A 61 -6.17 2.67 -5.29
C GLN A 61 -5.72 2.22 -6.68
N ALA A 62 -6.55 1.42 -7.34
CA ALA A 62 -6.29 0.91 -8.68
C ALA A 62 -6.95 1.82 -9.71
N LEU A 63 -6.15 2.45 -10.56
CA LEU A 63 -6.58 3.30 -11.66
C LEU A 63 -6.60 2.46 -12.94
N PHE A 64 -7.75 2.46 -13.63
CA PHE A 64 -7.96 1.75 -14.89
C PHE A 64 -8.40 2.74 -15.95
N ASP A 65 -7.72 2.74 -17.08
CA ASP A 65 -8.23 3.40 -18.28
C ASP A 65 -9.30 2.50 -18.91
N THR A 66 -10.48 3.06 -19.12
CA THR A 66 -11.60 2.39 -19.79
C THR A 66 -12.10 3.25 -20.94
N ASP A 67 -12.87 2.67 -21.85
CA ASP A 67 -13.44 3.41 -23.00
C ASP A 67 -14.35 4.57 -22.57
N GLU A 68 -14.87 4.53 -21.34
CA GLU A 68 -15.71 5.58 -20.74
C GLU A 68 -14.93 6.60 -19.90
N GLY A 69 -13.59 6.48 -19.87
CA GLY A 69 -12.69 7.29 -19.08
C GLY A 69 -12.00 6.54 -17.94
N ALA A 70 -11.22 7.29 -17.14
CA ALA A 70 -10.49 6.71 -16.02
C ALA A 70 -11.45 6.28 -14.89
N ARG A 71 -11.35 5.03 -14.46
CA ARG A 71 -12.07 4.47 -13.32
C ARG A 71 -11.09 4.17 -12.19
N ILE A 72 -11.53 4.41 -10.96
CA ILE A 72 -10.77 4.09 -9.75
C ILE A 72 -11.53 3.05 -8.93
N THR A 73 -10.86 1.94 -8.61
CA THR A 73 -11.35 0.94 -7.66
C THR A 73 -10.49 0.99 -6.40
N PHE A 74 -11.14 0.97 -5.25
CA PHE A 74 -10.49 0.94 -3.95
C PHE A 74 -10.60 -0.44 -3.32
N TYR A 75 -9.47 -1.01 -2.91
CA TYR A 75 -9.39 -2.25 -2.15
C TYR A 75 -8.87 -1.94 -0.74
N PHE A 76 -9.55 -2.44 0.28
CA PHE A 76 -9.21 -2.18 1.68
C PHE A 76 -8.84 -3.48 2.36
N THR A 77 -7.69 -3.50 3.02
CA THR A 77 -7.21 -4.64 3.79
C THR A 77 -6.71 -4.16 5.15
N ARG A 78 -7.27 -4.72 6.22
CA ARG A 78 -6.76 -4.50 7.58
C ARG A 78 -5.70 -5.54 7.88
N LEU A 79 -4.55 -5.09 8.37
CA LEU A 79 -3.48 -5.95 8.89
C LEU A 79 -3.47 -5.86 10.41
N GLU A 80 -3.53 -7.03 11.05
CA GLU A 80 -3.30 -7.21 12.48
C GLU A 80 -1.98 -7.97 12.62
N VAL A 81 -1.14 -7.57 13.59
CA VAL A 81 0.17 -8.18 13.85
C VAL A 81 0.11 -8.77 15.25
N GLU A 82 0.30 -10.08 15.36
CA GLU A 82 0.30 -10.81 16.63
C GLU A 82 1.72 -10.97 17.16
N ASP A 83 1.83 -10.99 18.50
CA ASP A 83 3.06 -11.34 19.19
C ASP A 83 3.14 -12.87 19.33
N ASN A 84 4.24 -13.45 18.84
CA ASN A 84 4.55 -14.87 19.06
C ASN A 84 5.01 -15.14 20.51
#